data_AF-A0AAW5ZAE0-F1
#
_entry.id   AF-A0AAW5ZAE0-F1
#
_cell.length_a   1.000
_cell.length_b   1.000
_cell.length_c   1.000
_cell.angle_alpha   90.00
_cell.angle_beta   90.00
_cell.angle_gamma   90.00
#
_symmetry.space_group_name_H-M   'P 1'
#
loop_
_entity.id
_entity.type
_entity.pdbx_description
1 polymer ?
#
loop_
_entity_poly.entity_id
_entity_poly.type
_entity_poly.pdbx_seq_one_letter_code
_entity_poly.pdbx_strand_id
1 'polypeptide(L)'
;MIGEIRDGETAEIAIKAAQTGHLVLSTLHTNSTCETLVRLQQMGVARWMLSSALTLVIAQRLVRKLCPHCRRQQGEPIHIPGNVWPSPLPHGQAPGCVHCYHGFY
;
A
#
# COMPACT_ATOMS: atom_id res chain seq x y z
N MET A 1 10.68 -8.29 -12.90
CA MET A 1 9.75 -7.29 -12.34
C MET A 1 8.93 -6.73 -13.49
N ILE A 2 7.61 -6.60 -13.30
CA ILE A 2 6.68 -5.99 -14.27
C ILE A 2 6.20 -4.70 -13.62
N GLY A 3 6.32 -3.54 -14.28
CA GLY A 3 5.98 -2.26 -13.66
C GLY A 3 4.56 -2.24 -13.07
N GLU A 4 3.57 -2.54 -13.89
CA GLU A 4 2.17 -2.68 -13.51
C GLU A 4 1.46 -3.70 -14.41
N ILE A 5 0.39 -4.31 -13.91
CA ILE A 5 -0.48 -5.21 -14.68
C ILE A 5 -1.75 -4.43 -15.06
N ARG A 6 -1.93 -4.17 -16.35
CA ARG A 6 -3.05 -3.38 -16.89
C ARG A 6 -4.17 -4.21 -17.51
N ASP A 7 -3.86 -5.43 -17.94
CA ASP A 7 -4.74 -6.30 -18.72
C ASP A 7 -4.58 -7.77 -18.30
N GLY A 8 -5.51 -8.60 -18.77
CA GLY A 8 -5.57 -10.03 -18.46
C GLY A 8 -4.41 -10.84 -19.04
N GLU A 9 -3.93 -10.47 -20.23
CA GLU A 9 -2.82 -11.16 -20.89
C GLU A 9 -1.53 -11.02 -20.05
N THR A 10 -1.20 -9.79 -19.65
CA THR A 10 -0.05 -9.51 -18.78
C THR A 10 -0.20 -10.21 -17.43
N ALA A 11 -1.41 -10.21 -16.86
CA ALA A 11 -1.70 -10.90 -15.60
C ALA A 11 -1.46 -12.42 -15.70
N GLU A 12 -1.91 -13.04 -16.78
CA GLU A 12 -1.78 -14.47 -17.01
C GLU A 12 -0.31 -14.88 -17.20
N ILE A 13 0.47 -14.12 -17.99
CA ILE A 13 1.90 -14.35 -18.17
C ILE A 13 2.63 -14.21 -16.83
N ALA A 14 2.33 -13.16 -16.06
CA ALA A 14 2.94 -12.93 -14.75
C ALA A 14 2.72 -14.10 -13.78
N ILE A 15 1.49 -14.63 -13.73
CA ILE A 15 1.17 -15.73 -12.83
C ILE A 15 1.77 -17.06 -13.29
N LYS A 16 1.77 -17.35 -14.59
CA LYS A 16 2.44 -18.55 -15.13
C LYS A 16 3.96 -18.51 -14.87
N ALA A 17 4.58 -17.33 -15.00
CA ALA A 17 5.99 -17.15 -14.63
C ALA A 17 6.22 -17.43 -13.14
N ALA A 18 5.32 -16.98 -12.26
CA ALA A 18 5.38 -17.27 -10.84
C ALA A 18 5.22 -18.77 -10.51
N GLN A 19 4.27 -19.46 -11.16
CA GLN A 19 4.05 -20.90 -11.00
C GLN A 19 5.23 -21.76 -11.46
N THR A 20 6.08 -21.23 -12.37
CA THR A 20 7.29 -21.90 -12.86
C THR A 20 8.55 -21.53 -12.07
N GLY A 21 8.38 -20.91 -10.89
CA GLY A 21 9.46 -20.68 -9.93
C GLY A 21 10.14 -19.32 -10.01
N HIS A 22 9.63 -18.38 -10.81
CA HIS A 22 10.15 -17.01 -10.85
C HIS A 22 9.50 -16.15 -9.77
N LEU A 23 10.30 -15.39 -9.01
CA LEU A 23 9.74 -14.34 -8.16
C LEU A 23 9.27 -13.16 -9.03
N VAL A 24 7.95 -12.99 -9.13
CA VAL A 24 7.33 -11.89 -9.89
C VAL A 24 6.88 -10.80 -8.95
N LEU A 25 7.31 -9.57 -9.24
CA LEU A 25 6.89 -8.35 -8.54
C LEU A 25 6.19 -7.44 -9.54
N SER A 26 5.01 -6.94 -9.17
CA SER A 26 4.25 -5.97 -9.95
C SER A 26 3.32 -5.12 -9.08
N THR A 27 2.66 -4.15 -9.70
CA THR A 27 1.74 -3.22 -9.05
C THR A 27 0.36 -3.22 -9.72
N LEU A 28 -0.68 -2.90 -8.96
CA LEU A 28 -2.04 -2.67 -9.42
C LEU A 28 -2.62 -1.45 -8.70
N HIS A 29 -3.49 -0.72 -9.39
CA HIS A 29 -4.23 0.40 -8.82
C HIS A 29 -5.55 -0.06 -8.18
N THR A 30 -5.48 -0.50 -6.92
CA THR A 30 -6.64 -0.88 -6.10
C THR A 30 -6.58 -0.19 -4.74
N ASN A 31 -7.72 -0.05 -4.04
CA ASN A 31 -7.76 0.68 -2.77
C ASN A 31 -7.39 -0.18 -1.56
N SER A 32 -7.41 -1.51 -1.72
CA SER A 32 -7.17 -2.48 -0.65
C SER A 32 -6.53 -3.75 -1.18
N THR A 33 -5.95 -4.54 -0.27
CA THR A 33 -5.36 -5.84 -0.61
C THR A 33 -6.38 -6.82 -1.17
N CYS A 34 -7.61 -6.84 -0.62
CA CYS A 34 -8.69 -7.70 -1.08
C CYS A 34 -9.18 -7.32 -2.48
N GLU A 35 -9.30 -6.02 -2.78
CA GLU A 35 -9.67 -5.54 -4.12
C GLU A 35 -8.68 -5.97 -5.19
N THR A 36 -7.38 -6.13 -4.86
CA THR A 36 -6.39 -6.67 -5.81
C THR A 36 -6.76 -8.07 -6.30
N LEU A 37 -7.26 -8.93 -5.42
CA LEU A 37 -7.70 -10.28 -5.78
C LEU A 37 -8.92 -10.23 -6.70
N VAL A 38 -9.89 -9.37 -6.37
CA VAL A 38 -11.09 -9.17 -7.18
C VAL A 38 -10.71 -8.61 -8.55
N ARG A 39 -9.77 -7.66 -8.61
CA ARG A 39 -9.32 -7.06 -9.85
C ARG A 39 -8.64 -8.06 -10.79
N LEU A 40 -7.79 -8.93 -10.26
CA LEU A 40 -7.17 -10.00 -11.04
C LEU A 40 -8.22 -11.00 -11.57
N GLN A 41 -9.24 -11.34 -10.77
CA GLN A 41 -10.37 -12.17 -11.24
C GLN A 41 -11.18 -11.48 -12.35
N GLN A 42 -11.43 -10.18 -12.23
CA GLN A 42 -12.11 -9.39 -13.28
C GLN A 42 -11.29 -9.30 -14.57
N MET A 43 -9.96 -9.38 -14.50
CA MET A 43 -9.06 -9.47 -15.65
C MET A 43 -9.02 -10.88 -16.27
N GLY A 44 -9.78 -11.85 -15.75
CA GLY A 44 -9.86 -13.21 -16.28
C GLY A 44 -8.91 -14.21 -15.61
N VAL A 45 -8.15 -13.82 -14.59
CA VAL A 45 -7.30 -14.75 -13.87
C VAL A 45 -8.16 -15.70 -13.02
N ALA A 46 -7.98 -17.00 -13.24
CA ALA A 46 -8.68 -18.02 -12.47
C ALA A 46 -8.25 -18.04 -11.01
N ARG A 47 -9.20 -18.29 -10.10
CA ARG A 47 -8.96 -18.32 -8.64
C ARG A 47 -7.87 -19.32 -8.23
N TRP A 48 -7.84 -20.49 -8.86
CA TRP A 48 -6.84 -21.52 -8.57
C TRP A 48 -5.42 -21.11 -8.98
N MET A 49 -5.28 -20.29 -10.03
CA MET A 49 -3.98 -19.74 -10.41
C MET A 49 -3.48 -18.75 -9.35
N LEU A 50 -4.36 -17.87 -8.88
CA LEU A 50 -4.05 -16.92 -7.79
C LEU A 50 -3.63 -17.67 -6.52
N SER A 51 -4.42 -18.66 -6.07
CA SER A 51 -4.09 -19.40 -4.85
C SER A 51 -2.77 -20.16 -4.92
N SER A 52 -2.34 -20.57 -6.12
CA SER A 52 -1.11 -21.35 -6.31
C SER A 52 0.16 -20.49 -6.41
N ALA A 53 0.04 -19.21 -6.73
CA ALA A 53 1.19 -18.38 -7.11
C ALA A 53 1.32 -17.08 -6.30
N LEU A 54 0.22 -16.56 -5.75
CA LEU A 54 0.23 -15.29 -5.05
C LEU A 54 0.72 -15.45 -3.61
N THR A 55 1.88 -14.86 -3.31
CA THR A 55 2.47 -14.93 -1.97
C THR A 55 2.06 -13.77 -1.06
N LEU A 56 1.98 -12.54 -1.59
CA LEU A 56 1.79 -11.33 -0.79
C LEU A 56 1.12 -10.23 -1.61
N VAL A 57 0.22 -9.48 -0.98
CA VAL A 57 -0.30 -8.21 -1.49
C VAL A 57 -0.02 -7.12 -0.45
N ILE A 58 0.61 -6.03 -0.88
CA ILE A 58 0.88 -4.87 -0.04
C ILE A 58 -0.03 -3.72 -0.49
N ALA A 59 -0.91 -3.26 0.39
CA ALA A 59 -1.60 -1.98 0.20
C ALA A 59 -0.77 -0.88 0.85
N GLN A 60 -0.26 0.04 0.05
CA GLN A 60 0.61 1.12 0.51
C GLN A 60 -0.09 2.46 0.40
N ARG A 61 0.04 3.28 1.45
CA ARG A 61 -0.32 4.70 1.44
C ARG A 61 0.87 5.52 1.91
N LEU A 62 1.08 6.66 1.27
CA LEU A 62 2.04 7.65 1.73
C LEU A 62 1.28 8.73 2.50
N VAL A 63 1.76 9.03 3.70
CA VAL A 63 1.27 10.13 4.52
C VAL A 63 2.36 11.19 4.63
N ARG A 64 1.96 12.45 4.69
CA ARG A 64 2.90 13.56 4.85
C ARG A 64 3.56 13.50 6.21
N LYS A 65 4.85 13.81 6.26
CA LYS A 65 5.59 13.99 7.53
C LYS A 65 5.36 15.40 8.03
N LEU A 66 5.15 15.57 9.32
CA LEU A 66 5.05 16.91 9.92
C LEU A 66 6.39 17.65 9.78
N CYS A 67 6.33 18.94 9.44
CA CYS A 67 7.51 19.80 9.31
C CYS A 67 8.34 19.79 10.60
N PRO A 68 9.66 19.52 10.54
CA PRO A 68 10.49 19.45 11.74
C PRO A 68 10.64 20.81 12.45
N HIS A 69 10.43 21.93 11.73
CA HIS A 69 10.60 23.28 12.27
C HIS A 69 9.37 23.83 13.00
N CYS A 70 8.16 23.36 12.65
CA CYS A 70 6.93 23.92 13.22
C CYS A 70 5.96 22.90 13.81
N ARG A 71 6.22 21.60 13.70
CA ARG A 71 5.36 20.57 14.33
C ARG A 71 5.23 20.83 15.83
N ARG A 72 4.02 20.67 16.36
CA ARG A 72 3.75 20.75 17.81
C ARG A 72 3.04 19.48 18.25
N GLN A 73 3.36 18.95 19.42
CA GLN A 73 2.51 17.94 20.04
C GLN A 73 1.23 18.60 20.53
N GLN A 74 0.10 17.94 20.33
CA GLN A 74 -1.21 18.42 20.72
C GLN A 74 -1.96 17.31 21.44
N GLY A 75 -2.38 17.56 22.69
CA GLY A 75 -3.19 16.61 23.46
C GLY A 75 -2.52 15.28 23.74
N GLU A 76 -3.33 14.29 24.10
CA GLU A 76 -2.87 12.94 24.42
C GLU A 76 -2.50 12.13 23.16
N PRO A 77 -1.57 11.16 23.27
CA PRO A 77 -1.24 10.23 22.21
C PRO A 77 -2.47 9.48 21.67
N ILE A 78 -2.48 9.21 20.36
CA ILE A 78 -3.55 8.44 19.74
C ILE A 78 -3.33 6.96 20.06
N HIS A 79 -4.28 6.38 20.79
CA HIS A 79 -4.29 4.96 21.10
C HIS A 79 -4.96 4.18 19.98
N ILE A 80 -4.18 3.30 19.35
CA ILE A 80 -4.67 2.30 18.39
C ILE A 80 -4.72 0.95 19.11
N PRO A 81 -5.71 0.08 18.81
CA PRO A 81 -5.72 -1.28 19.33
C PRO A 81 -4.36 -1.98 19.13
N GLY A 82 -3.84 -2.59 20.19
CA GLY A 82 -2.48 -3.16 20.21
C GLY A 82 -2.24 -4.28 19.19
N ASN A 83 -3.30 -4.93 18.72
CA ASN A 83 -3.25 -5.92 17.64
C ASN A 83 -3.05 -5.31 16.25
N VAL A 84 -3.29 -4.01 16.08
CA VAL A 84 -3.07 -3.27 14.83
C VAL A 84 -1.74 -2.52 14.89
N TRP A 85 -1.44 -1.89 16.02
CA TRP A 85 -0.21 -1.11 16.18
C TRP A 85 0.28 -1.14 17.63
N PRO A 86 1.56 -1.44 17.89
CA PRO A 86 2.05 -1.80 19.23
C PRO A 86 2.26 -0.61 20.18
N SER A 87 2.33 0.62 19.68
CA SER A 87 2.67 1.81 20.47
C SER A 87 1.72 2.99 20.23
N PRO A 88 1.42 3.82 21.24
CA PRO A 88 0.64 5.04 21.02
C PRO A 88 1.29 5.93 19.97
N LEU A 89 0.49 6.47 19.06
CA LEU A 89 0.98 7.38 18.03
C LEU A 89 1.06 8.81 18.57
N PRO A 90 2.13 9.57 18.26
CA PRO A 90 2.22 10.96 18.66
C PRO A 90 1.11 11.77 17.98
N HIS A 91 0.35 12.52 18.77
CA HIS A 91 -0.65 13.43 18.24
C HIS A 91 0.02 14.77 17.93
N GLY A 92 0.20 15.06 16.65
CA GLY A 92 0.93 16.22 16.18
C GLY A 92 0.07 17.18 15.36
N GLN A 93 0.25 18.48 15.59
CA GLN A 93 -0.36 19.57 14.85
C GLN A 93 0.62 20.14 13.82
N ALA A 94 0.08 20.55 12.66
CA ALA A 94 0.81 21.19 11.57
C ALA A 94 0.43 22.69 11.45
N PRO A 95 0.95 23.58 12.31
CA PRO A 95 0.59 25.00 12.28
C PRO A 95 1.09 25.74 11.02
N GLY A 96 2.08 25.19 10.32
CA GLY A 96 2.69 25.80 9.13
C GLY A 96 3.74 26.87 9.48
N CYS A 97 4.78 26.97 8.66
CA CYS A 97 5.79 28.04 8.74
C CYS A 97 6.47 28.23 7.38
N VAL A 98 7.37 29.22 7.28
CA VAL A 98 8.11 29.50 6.04
C VAL A 98 8.91 28.30 5.52
N HIS A 99 9.41 27.42 6.39
CA HIS A 99 10.20 26.24 5.99
C HIS A 99 9.37 25.12 5.33
N CYS A 100 8.07 25.04 5.62
CA CYS A 100 7.16 24.10 4.95
C CYS A 100 6.13 24.84 4.07
N TYR A 101 6.39 26.12 3.77
CA TYR A 101 5.49 26.97 3.01
C TYR A 101 4.07 26.94 3.59
N HIS A 102 3.93 27.18 4.88
CA HIS A 102 2.64 27.15 5.59
C HIS A 102 1.86 25.82 5.46
N GLY A 103 2.55 24.69 5.22
CA GLY A 103 1.97 23.34 5.22
C GLY A 103 1.73 22.73 3.84
N PHE A 104 2.28 23.31 2.77
CA PHE A 104 2.26 22.71 1.43
C PHE A 104 3.23 21.54 1.26
N TYR A 105 4.25 21.42 2.12
CA TYR A 105 5.18 20.28 2.19
C TYR A 105 4.89 19.37 3.38
#